data_AF-A0A5K7X284-F1
#
_entry.id   AF-A0A5K7X284-F1
#
_cell.length_a   1.000
_cell.length_b   1.000
_cell.length_c   1.000
_cell.angle_alpha   90.00
_cell.angle_beta   90.00
_cell.angle_gamma   90.00
#
_symmetry.space_group_name_H-M   'P 1'
#
loop_
_entity.id
_entity.type
_entity.pdbx_description
1 polymer ?
#
loop_
_entity_poly.entity_id
_entity_poly.type
_entity_poly.pdbx_seq_one_letter_code
_entity_poly.pdbx_strand_id
1 'polypeptide(L)' 'MLEINSMLILGASVATIWYSLPLIVSVSLVCAATRHELMKPILQHAVRFAAWVVGFMAVFVGLLALLGRLQ' A
#
# COMPACT_ATOMS: atom_id res chain seq x y z
N MET A 1 -6.93 25.77 19.42
CA MET A 1 -7.49 24.40 19.59
C MET A 1 -7.74 23.72 18.23
N LEU A 2 -8.36 24.41 17.25
CA LEU A 2 -8.55 23.89 15.86
C LEU A 2 -7.24 23.60 15.11
N GLU A 3 -6.23 24.46 15.22
CA GLU A 3 -4.91 24.30 14.57
C GLU A 3 -4.18 23.00 14.99
N ILE A 4 -4.23 22.70 16.29
CA ILE A 4 -3.62 21.49 16.89
C ILE A 4 -4.32 20.23 16.37
N ASN A 5 -5.66 20.27 16.24
CA ASN A 5 -6.44 19.15 15.73
C ASN A 5 -6.08 18.85 14.26
N SER A 6 -5.92 19.89 13.43
CA SER A 6 -5.53 19.72 12.02
C SER A 6 -4.13 19.12 11.86
N MET A 7 -3.15 19.56 12.65
CA MET A 7 -1.81 18.95 12.65
C MET A 7 -1.84 17.50 13.13
N LEU A 8 -2.64 17.18 14.15
CA LEU A 8 -2.79 15.82 14.66
C LEU A 8 -3.45 14.89 13.64
N ILE A 9 -4.47 15.36 12.92
CA ILE A 9 -5.15 14.61 11.85
C ILE A 9 -4.19 14.36 10.67
N LEU A 10 -3.42 15.36 10.25
CA LEU A 10 -2.39 15.21 9.22
C LEU A 10 -1.32 14.18 9.65
N GLY A 11 -0.81 14.27 10.88
CA GLY A 11 0.15 13.29 11.42
C GLY A 11 -0.42 11.87 11.47
N ALA A 12 -1.67 11.70 11.91
CA ALA A 12 -2.35 10.41 11.99
C ALA A 12 -2.61 9.80 10.60
N SER A 13 -3.01 10.61 9.62
CA SER A 13 -3.24 10.16 8.24
C SER A 13 -1.94 9.69 7.56
N VAL A 14 -0.84 10.43 7.75
CA VAL A 14 0.48 10.02 7.26
C VAL A 14 0.95 8.72 7.90
N ALA A 15 0.78 8.58 9.22
CA ALA A 15 1.11 7.35 9.94
C ALA A 15 0.29 6.16 9.41
N THR A 16 -0.99 6.35 9.11
CA THR A 16 -1.88 5.30 8.58
C THR A 16 -1.44 4.81 7.21
N ILE A 17 -1.05 5.72 6.31
CA ILE A 17 -0.55 5.36 4.98
C ILE A 17 0.76 4.57 5.10
N TRP A 18 1.62 4.90 6.07
CA TRP A 18 2.89 4.20 6.28
C TRP A 18 2.72 2.73 6.66
N TYR A 19 1.63 2.38 7.37
CA TYR A 19 1.31 0.98 7.70
C TYR A 19 0.92 0.14 6.49
N SER A 20 0.55 0.74 5.36
CA SER A 20 0.23 -0.02 4.14
C SER A 20 1.44 -0.78 3.60
N LEU A 21 2.65 -0.22 3.72
CA LEU A 21 3.88 -0.81 3.19
C LEU A 21 4.20 -2.18 3.82
N PRO A 22 4.33 -2.31 5.16
CA PRO A 22 4.62 -3.59 5.79
C PRO A 22 3.47 -4.61 5.61
N LEU A 23 2.22 -4.16 5.53
CA LEU A 23 1.07 -5.04 5.28
C LEU A 23 1.13 -5.67 3.89
N ILE A 24 1.40 -4.87 2.85
CA ILE A 24 1.52 -5.35 1.47
C ILE A 24 2.67 -6.37 1.36
N VAL A 25 3.81 -6.09 2.00
CA VAL A 25 4.96 -7.00 2.03
C VAL A 25 4.59 -8.31 2.74
N SER A 26 3.98 -8.24 3.92
CA SER A 26 3.62 -9.42 4.72
C SER A 26 2.62 -10.33 3.99
N VAL A 27 1.55 -9.75 3.43
CA VAL A 27 0.53 -10.51 2.69
C VAL A 27 1.12 -11.13 1.43
N SER A 28 1.92 -10.39 0.67
CA SER A 28 2.54 -10.89 -0.57
C SER A 28 3.51 -12.04 -0.30
N LEU A 29 4.27 -11.95 0.80
CA LEU A 29 5.22 -12.99 1.20
C LEU A 29 4.51 -14.26 1.67
N VAL A 30 3.48 -14.12 2.52
CA VAL A 30 2.65 -15.25 2.99
C VAL A 30 1.95 -15.96 1.84
N CYS A 31 1.34 -15.21 0.90
CA CYS A 31 0.71 -15.80 -0.29
C CYS A 31 1.70 -16.55 -1.19
N ALA A 32 2.95 -16.11 -1.27
CA ALA A 32 3.96 -16.79 -2.08
C ALA A 32 4.55 -18.01 -1.37
N ALA A 33 4.73 -17.94 -0.04
CA ALA A 33 5.32 -18.98 0.79
C ALA A 33 4.43 -20.22 0.95
N THR A 34 3.11 -20.09 0.88
CA THR A 34 2.19 -21.24 0.96
C THR A 34 2.18 -22.12 -0.29
N ARG A 35 2.69 -21.62 -1.43
CA ARG A 35 2.62 -22.31 -2.72
C ARG A 35 3.94 -22.91 -3.19
N HIS A 36 5.08 -22.39 -2.74
CA HIS A 36 6.39 -22.80 -3.22
C HIS A 36 7.33 -23.13 -2.08
N GLU A 37 8.03 -24.25 -2.18
CA GLU A 37 8.97 -24.75 -1.16
C GLU A 37 10.39 -24.18 -1.34
N LEU A 38 10.66 -23.56 -2.50
CA LEU A 38 11.95 -22.97 -2.85
C LEU A 38 11.94 -21.45 -2.65
N MET A 39 12.92 -20.91 -1.93
CA MET A 39 13.03 -19.47 -1.61
C MET A 39 13.02 -18.53 -2.84
N LYS A 40 13.66 -18.94 -3.94
CA LYS A 40 13.75 -18.12 -5.16
C LYS A 40 12.38 -17.86 -5.82
N PRO A 41 11.55 -18.87 -6.11
CA PRO A 41 10.22 -18.63 -6.67
C PRO A 41 9.27 -17.89 -5.71
N ILE A 42 9.41 -18.06 -4.38
CA ILE A 42 8.64 -17.30 -3.38
C ILE A 42 8.85 -15.80 -3.58
N LEU A 43 10.11 -15.35 -3.64
CA LEU A 43 10.42 -13.92 -3.73
C LEU A 43 9.96 -13.31 -5.06
N GLN A 44 10.13 -14.02 -6.18
CA GLN A 44 9.68 -13.56 -7.49
C GLN A 44 8.16 -13.42 -7.56
N HIS A 45 7.41 -14.38 -7.01
CA HIS A 45 5.95 -14.31 -6.99
C HIS A 45 5.45 -13.25 -6.00
N ALA A 46 6.08 -13.13 -4.83
CA ALA A 46 5.75 -12.09 -3.86
C ALA A 46 5.93 -10.69 -4.43
N VAL A 47 7.06 -10.42 -5.12
CA VAL A 47 7.31 -9.11 -5.75
C VAL A 47 6.30 -8.83 -6.86
N ARG A 48 5.97 -9.81 -7.70
CA ARG A 48 4.96 -9.62 -8.75
C ARG A 48 3.58 -9.35 -8.17
N PHE A 49 3.21 -10.02 -7.08
CA PHE A 49 1.94 -9.79 -6.39
C PHE A 49 1.91 -8.41 -5.72
N ALA A 50 2.98 -8.03 -5.01
CA ALA A 50 3.12 -6.71 -4.43
C ALA A 50 3.04 -5.60 -5.49
N ALA A 51 3.67 -5.79 -6.66
CA ALA A 51 3.59 -4.86 -7.78
C ALA A 51 2.15 -4.67 -8.29
N TRP A 52 1.36 -5.75 -8.36
CA TRP A 52 -0.07 -5.68 -8.71
C TRP A 52 -0.89 -4.91 -7.67
N VAL A 53 -0.65 -5.15 -6.37
CA VAL A 53 -1.34 -4.44 -5.29
C VAL A 53 -1.02 -2.94 -5.32
N VAL A 54 0.26 -2.58 -5.47
CA VAL A 54 0.70 -1.19 -5.58
C VAL A 54 0.15 -0.54 -6.85
N GLY A 55 0.17 -1.24 -7.99
CA GLY A 55 -0.40 -0.76 -9.24
C GLY A 55 -1.90 -0.49 -9.13
N PHE A 56 -2.65 -1.40 -8.50
CA PHE A 56 -4.07 -1.20 -8.24
C PHE A 56 -4.32 0.05 -7.38
N MET A 57 -3.59 0.20 -6.27
CA MET A 57 -3.69 1.40 -5.42
C MET A 57 -3.35 2.69 -6.18
N ALA A 58 -2.32 2.67 -7.03
CA ALA A 58 -1.91 3.83 -7.83
C ALA A 58 -3.00 4.28 -8.82
N VAL A 59 -3.77 3.33 -9.40
CA VAL A 59 -4.90 3.66 -10.28
C VAL A 59 -5.96 4.45 -9.53
N PHE A 60 -6.35 4.04 -8.32
CA PHE A 60 -7.35 4.77 -7.54
C PHE A 60 -6.84 6.12 -7.05
N VAL A 61 -5.57 6.19 -6.63
CA VAL A 61 -4.94 7.48 -6.26
C VAL A 61 -4.94 8.43 -7.46
N GLY A 62 -4.57 7.95 -8.64
CA GLY A 62 -4.61 8.73 -9.88
C GLY A 62 -6.03 9.17 -10.25
N LEU A 63 -7.02 8.28 -10.11
CA LEU A 63 -8.42 8.58 -10.38
C LEU A 63 -8.97 9.63 -9.42
N LEU A 64 -8.71 9.51 -8.12
CA LEU A 64 -9.12 10.48 -7.10
C LEU A 64 -8.41 11.83 -7.31
N ALA A 65 -7.12 11.82 -7.64
CA ALA A 65 -6.37 13.03 -7.94
C ALA A 65 -6.92 13.73 -9.20
N LEU A 66 -7.30 12.97 -10.23
CA LEU A 66 -7.93 13.51 -11.43
C LEU A 66 -9.29 14.11 -11.10
N LEU A 67 -10.14 13.39 -10.37
CA LEU A 67 -11.47 13.87 -9.98
C LEU A 67 -11.39 15.16 -9.13
N GLY A 68 -10.45 15.22 -8.18
CA GLY A 68 -10.19 16.40 -7.38
C GLY A 68 -9.56 17.58 -8.14
N ARG A 69 -9.04 17.36 -9.37
CA ARG A 69 -8.61 18.44 -10.28
C ARG A 69 -9.75 18.98 -11.13
N LEU A 70 -10.82 18.21 -11.31
CA LEU A 70 -12.00 18.57 -12.09
C LEU A 70 -13.06 19.31 -11.26
N GLN A 71 -13.05 19.14 -9.93
CA GLN A 71 -13.86 19.89 -8.97
C GLN A 71 -13.16 21.17 -8.53
#